data_AF-A0A3B6EHV5-F1
#
_entry.id   AF-A0A3B6EHV5-F1
#
_cell.length_a   1.000
_cell.length_b   1.000
_cell.length_c   1.000
_cell.angle_alpha   90.00
_cell.angle_beta   90.00
_cell.angle_gamma   90.00
#
_symmetry.space_group_name_H-M   'P 1'
#
loop_
_entity.id
_entity.type
_entity.pdbx_description
1 polymer ?
#
loop_
_entity_poly.entity_id
_entity_poly.type
_entity_poly.pdbx_seq_one_letter_code
_entity_poly.pdbx_strand_id
1 'polypeptide(L)'
;MLCAAPRPPTNSAPLLNPGEPVPRSSDHRAEQLSRQHAANSPAFPRPGSVNGPHEADRAQVDRRQGPAEAAGDQGGAQVGAGDGSVKKPHRFRPGTVALREIRKYQKSTELLIRKLPFQRLVREIAHDFKTDLRFQSSAVSALQEAAEAYLVGLFEDTNLCAIHVKRVTIMPKDIQLARRIRGERA
;
A
#
# COMPACT_ATOMS: atom_id res chain seq x y z
N MET A 1 -76.29 11.23 -38.20
CA MET A 1 -75.12 11.54 -39.06
C MET A 1 -73.86 11.41 -38.21
N LEU A 2 -73.13 10.35 -38.52
CA LEU A 2 -71.71 10.00 -38.32
C LEU A 2 -70.84 10.71 -37.25
N CYS A 3 -70.27 9.86 -36.40
CA CYS A 3 -69.15 10.07 -35.48
C CYS A 3 -67.89 10.65 -36.16
N ALA A 4 -67.27 11.64 -35.52
CA ALA A 4 -65.91 12.09 -35.84
C ALA A 4 -64.92 11.45 -34.86
N ALA A 5 -64.14 10.48 -35.34
CA ALA A 5 -62.98 9.94 -34.63
C ALA A 5 -61.72 10.75 -35.02
N PRO A 6 -60.92 11.25 -34.07
CA PRO A 6 -59.58 11.74 -34.37
C PRO A 6 -58.57 10.59 -34.43
N ARG A 7 -57.79 10.56 -35.52
CA ARG A 7 -56.71 9.61 -35.82
C ARG A 7 -55.45 9.89 -34.97
N PRO A 8 -54.59 8.89 -34.71
CA PRO A 8 -53.39 9.03 -33.88
C PRO A 8 -52.23 9.74 -34.62
N PRO A 9 -51.31 10.42 -33.91
CA PRO A 9 -50.10 10.96 -34.52
C PRO A 9 -49.10 9.84 -34.85
N THR A 10 -48.64 9.85 -36.09
CA THR A 10 -47.59 9.00 -36.63
C THR A 10 -46.23 9.36 -36.05
N ASN A 11 -45.52 8.31 -35.63
CA ASN A 11 -44.10 8.31 -35.25
C ASN A 11 -43.22 8.74 -36.44
N SER A 12 -42.46 9.83 -36.28
CA SER A 12 -41.40 10.24 -37.20
C SER A 12 -40.15 10.59 -36.40
N ALA A 13 -39.35 9.58 -36.09
CA ALA A 13 -38.00 9.75 -35.59
C ALA A 13 -37.11 10.36 -36.71
N PRO A 14 -36.26 11.36 -36.43
CA PRO A 14 -35.24 11.76 -37.38
C PRO A 14 -34.11 10.72 -37.37
N LEU A 15 -33.77 10.23 -38.56
CA LEU A 15 -32.63 9.35 -38.80
C LEU A 15 -31.33 10.09 -38.43
N LEU A 16 -30.61 9.57 -37.42
CA LEU A 16 -29.29 10.04 -37.06
C LEU A 16 -28.26 9.43 -38.03
N ASN A 17 -27.65 10.27 -38.87
CA ASN A 17 -26.53 9.88 -39.73
C ASN A 17 -25.29 9.50 -38.88
N PRO A 18 -24.65 8.35 -39.08
CA PRO A 18 -23.36 8.03 -38.47
C PRO A 18 -22.24 8.45 -39.42
N GLY A 19 -21.51 9.53 -39.12
CA GLY A 19 -20.32 9.82 -39.92
C GLY A 19 -19.68 11.22 -39.88
N GLU A 20 -19.72 11.96 -38.77
CA GLU A 20 -18.88 13.16 -38.64
C GLU A 20 -17.73 12.97 -37.64
N PRO A 21 -16.46 13.19 -38.04
CA PRO A 21 -15.32 13.15 -37.14
C PRO A 21 -15.23 14.45 -36.31
N VAL A 22 -15.15 14.30 -34.99
CA VAL A 22 -14.98 15.40 -34.03
C VAL A 22 -13.53 15.92 -34.07
N PRO A 23 -13.26 17.24 -34.15
CA PRO A 23 -11.91 17.78 -34.20
C PRO A 23 -11.21 17.68 -32.83
N ARG A 24 -10.03 17.05 -32.79
CA ARG A 24 -9.10 17.05 -31.66
C ARG A 24 -8.27 18.35 -31.66
N SER A 25 -8.49 19.25 -30.71
CA SER A 25 -7.64 20.46 -30.58
C SER A 25 -7.24 20.81 -29.15
N SER A 26 -7.20 19.85 -28.22
CA SER A 26 -6.97 20.15 -26.79
C SER A 26 -5.68 19.60 -26.18
N ASP A 27 -4.92 18.77 -26.91
CA ASP A 27 -3.86 17.96 -26.30
C ASP A 27 -2.49 18.65 -26.16
N HIS A 28 -2.23 19.74 -26.89
CA HIS A 28 -0.91 20.38 -26.86
C HIS A 28 -0.62 21.20 -25.58
N ARG A 29 -1.65 21.66 -24.88
CA ARG A 29 -1.47 22.46 -23.65
C ARG A 29 -1.14 21.59 -22.43
N ALA A 30 -1.62 20.34 -22.40
CA ALA A 30 -1.36 19.39 -21.33
C ALA A 30 0.07 18.81 -21.38
N GLU A 31 0.62 18.59 -22.59
CA GLU A 31 2.01 18.16 -22.77
C GLU A 31 3.03 19.25 -22.40
N GLN A 32 2.74 20.52 -22.68
CA GLN A 32 3.63 21.63 -22.33
C GLN A 32 3.77 21.84 -20.82
N LEU A 33 2.68 21.69 -20.05
CA LEU A 33 2.71 21.82 -18.59
C LEU A 33 3.45 20.66 -17.92
N SER A 34 3.30 19.43 -18.43
CA SER A 34 4.05 18.26 -17.93
C SER A 34 5.56 18.37 -18.16
N ARG A 35 5.99 18.99 -19.27
CA ARG A 35 7.42 19.24 -19.54
C ARG A 35 8.03 20.31 -18.63
N GLN A 36 7.26 21.31 -18.20
CA GLN A 36 7.74 22.36 -17.28
C GLN A 36 7.99 21.82 -15.86
N HIS A 37 7.20 20.86 -15.38
CA HIS A 37 7.42 20.25 -14.06
C HIS A 37 8.63 19.30 -14.00
N ALA A 38 9.05 18.72 -15.13
CA ALA A 38 10.25 17.89 -15.19
C ALA A 38 11.55 18.70 -15.08
N ALA A 39 11.55 19.98 -15.49
CA ALA A 39 12.72 20.86 -15.46
C ALA A 39 13.02 21.47 -14.08
N ASN A 40 12.08 21.40 -13.12
CA ASN A 40 12.18 22.06 -11.81
C ASN A 40 12.36 21.10 -10.61
N SER A 41 12.79 19.87 -10.86
CA SER A 41 13.12 18.94 -9.76
C SER A 41 14.57 19.15 -9.27
N PRO A 42 14.83 19.26 -7.96
CA PRO A 42 16.19 19.41 -7.45
C PRO A 42 16.97 18.10 -7.66
N ALA A 43 18.11 18.21 -8.34
CA ALA A 43 19.02 17.10 -8.58
C ALA A 43 19.63 16.59 -7.26
N PHE A 44 19.37 15.33 -6.90
CA PHE A 44 20.09 14.66 -5.82
C PHE A 44 21.55 14.40 -6.27
N PRO A 45 22.56 14.75 -5.45
CA PRO A 45 23.95 14.48 -5.80
C PRO A 45 24.22 12.97 -5.74
N ARG A 46 24.85 12.44 -6.79
CA ARG A 46 25.37 11.06 -6.82
C ARG A 46 26.58 10.95 -5.87
N PRO A 47 26.73 9.88 -5.09
CA PRO A 47 27.93 9.68 -4.29
C PRO A 47 29.10 9.30 -5.22
N GLY A 48 30.01 10.25 -5.40
CA GLY A 48 31.33 10.01 -5.97
C GLY A 48 32.24 9.36 -4.93
N SER A 49 32.98 8.36 -5.38
CA SER A 49 34.09 7.73 -4.65
C SER A 49 35.19 8.77 -4.42
N VAL A 50 35.40 9.17 -3.16
CA VAL A 50 36.57 9.97 -2.76
C VAL A 50 37.37 9.12 -1.77
N ASN A 51 38.56 8.75 -2.21
CA ASN A 51 39.57 8.07 -1.41
C ASN A 51 40.11 9.00 -0.32
N GLY A 52 40.21 8.48 0.91
CA GLY A 52 41.05 9.02 1.98
C GLY A 52 40.44 8.84 3.37
N PRO A 53 41.22 8.31 4.33
CA PRO A 53 41.19 8.93 5.65
C PRO A 53 42.61 9.25 6.14
N HIS A 54 42.80 10.53 6.44
CA HIS A 54 43.82 11.05 7.34
C HIS A 54 43.30 10.86 8.77
N GLU A 55 44.01 10.02 9.53
CA GLU A 55 44.43 10.21 10.92
C GLU A 55 43.44 10.82 11.95
N ALA A 56 42.95 9.98 12.89
CA ALA A 56 42.83 10.33 14.31
C ALA A 56 42.53 9.09 15.18
N ASP A 57 43.29 8.98 16.27
CA ASP A 57 43.06 8.22 17.51
C ASP A 57 42.96 6.69 17.49
N ARG A 58 44.13 6.06 17.47
CA ARG A 58 44.35 4.72 18.05
C ARG A 58 44.86 4.85 19.48
N ALA A 59 44.00 4.56 20.44
CA ALA A 59 44.42 4.20 21.78
C ALA A 59 45.16 2.85 21.75
N GLN A 60 46.39 2.90 22.24
CA GLN A 60 47.39 1.86 22.26
C GLN A 60 47.12 0.88 23.42
N VAL A 61 46.93 -0.41 23.11
CA VAL A 61 47.06 -1.48 24.10
C VAL A 61 48.08 -2.51 23.60
N ASP A 62 49.16 -2.51 24.36
CA ASP A 62 50.39 -3.27 24.42
C ASP A 62 50.42 -4.67 23.77
N ARG A 63 51.42 -4.86 22.91
CA ARG A 63 51.91 -6.15 22.41
C ARG A 63 52.70 -6.82 23.54
N ARG A 64 52.30 -8.03 23.95
CA ARG A 64 53.24 -8.98 24.55
C ARG A 64 53.47 -10.18 23.63
N GLN A 65 54.69 -10.25 23.12
CA GLN A 65 55.26 -11.37 22.37
C GLN A 65 55.72 -12.45 23.36
N GLY A 66 55.46 -13.72 23.02
CA GLY A 66 56.08 -14.91 23.62
C GLY A 66 56.41 -15.91 22.49
N PRO A 67 57.49 -16.70 22.61
CA PRO A 67 58.27 -17.15 21.46
C PRO A 67 57.80 -18.47 20.83
N ALA A 68 58.27 -18.68 19.60
CA ALA A 68 58.06 -19.84 18.77
C ALA A 68 58.85 -21.07 19.26
N GLU A 69 58.21 -22.24 19.23
CA GLU A 69 58.87 -23.53 19.08
C GLU A 69 58.21 -24.32 17.94
N ALA A 70 59.04 -24.94 17.11
CA ALA A 70 58.68 -25.72 15.95
C ALA A 70 59.02 -27.19 16.20
N ALA A 71 58.12 -28.12 15.89
CA ALA A 71 58.45 -29.48 15.48
C ALA A 71 57.19 -30.25 15.00
N GLY A 72 57.26 -30.73 13.75
CA GLY A 72 57.12 -32.15 13.44
C GLY A 72 55.75 -32.84 13.41
N ASP A 73 55.44 -33.33 12.20
CA ASP A 73 54.99 -34.70 11.92
C ASP A 73 53.49 -34.98 11.65
N GLN A 74 53.33 -35.90 10.71
CA GLN A 74 52.19 -36.24 9.87
C GLN A 74 51.06 -36.95 10.64
N GLY A 75 49.82 -36.85 10.14
CA GLY A 75 48.83 -37.90 10.41
C GLY A 75 47.37 -37.48 10.33
N GLY A 76 46.69 -38.00 9.30
CA GLY A 76 45.28 -38.35 9.39
C GLY A 76 44.27 -37.24 9.06
N ALA A 77 43.80 -37.25 7.81
CA ALA A 77 42.49 -36.71 7.48
C ALA A 77 41.42 -37.39 8.34
N GLN A 78 41.02 -36.75 9.44
CA GLN A 78 39.77 -37.07 10.11
C GLN A 78 38.67 -36.26 9.44
N VAL A 79 37.95 -36.96 8.55
CA VAL A 79 36.59 -36.62 8.15
C VAL A 79 35.75 -36.69 9.43
N GLY A 80 35.70 -35.59 10.17
CA GLY A 80 34.79 -35.42 11.28
C GLY A 80 33.38 -35.36 10.71
N ALA A 81 32.68 -36.49 10.75
CA ALA A 81 31.25 -36.57 10.56
C ALA A 81 30.58 -35.59 11.53
N GLY A 82 30.22 -34.41 11.01
CA GLY A 82 29.54 -33.37 11.75
C GLY A 82 28.09 -33.78 11.96
N ASP A 83 27.84 -34.29 13.15
CA ASP A 83 26.53 -34.55 13.74
C ASP A 83 25.50 -33.48 13.34
N GLY A 84 24.31 -33.94 12.94
CA GLY A 84 23.23 -33.15 12.36
C GLY A 84 22.63 -32.12 13.33
N SER A 85 23.38 -31.06 13.60
CA SER A 85 22.91 -29.92 14.39
C SER A 85 21.75 -29.25 13.66
N VAL A 86 20.53 -29.49 14.16
CA VAL A 86 19.32 -28.83 13.68
C VAL A 86 19.51 -27.32 13.85
N LYS A 87 19.66 -26.62 12.72
CA LYS A 87 19.78 -25.15 12.71
C LYS A 87 18.59 -24.57 13.45
N LYS A 88 18.87 -23.72 14.46
CA LYS A 88 17.82 -23.02 15.22
C LYS A 88 16.84 -22.33 14.24
N PRO A 89 15.52 -22.39 14.48
CA PRO A 89 14.55 -21.75 13.60
C PRO A 89 14.86 -20.25 13.45
N HIS A 90 14.98 -19.80 12.20
CA HIS A 90 15.26 -18.40 11.92
C HIS A 90 14.05 -17.52 12.33
N ARG A 91 14.28 -16.57 13.25
CA ARG A 91 13.28 -15.59 13.68
C ARG A 91 13.61 -14.22 13.10
N PHE A 92 12.67 -13.63 12.38
CA PHE A 92 12.79 -12.27 11.88
C PHE A 92 12.80 -11.26 13.04
N ARG A 93 13.56 -10.17 12.88
CA ARG A 93 13.55 -9.05 13.84
C ARG A 93 12.16 -8.39 13.86
N PRO A 94 11.71 -7.84 15.00
CA PRO A 94 10.46 -7.09 15.06
C PRO A 94 10.47 -5.96 14.03
N GLY A 95 9.34 -5.75 13.35
CA GLY A 95 9.20 -4.81 12.24
C GLY A 95 9.59 -5.37 10.87
N THR A 96 10.46 -6.38 10.75
CA THR A 96 10.86 -6.94 9.45
C THR A 96 9.68 -7.58 8.72
N VAL A 97 8.84 -8.34 9.43
CA VAL A 97 7.65 -8.98 8.84
C VAL A 97 6.59 -7.93 8.50
N ALA A 98 6.35 -6.96 9.40
CA ALA A 98 5.39 -5.88 9.18
C ALA A 98 5.75 -5.02 7.95
N LEU A 99 7.02 -4.65 7.77
CA LEU A 99 7.47 -3.90 6.58
C LEU A 99 7.29 -4.68 5.28
N ARG A 100 7.47 -6.02 5.34
CA ARG A 100 7.22 -6.89 4.19
C ARG A 100 5.73 -6.97 3.86
N GLU A 101 4.87 -7.07 4.87
CA GLU A 101 3.41 -7.06 4.70
C GLU A 101 2.91 -5.73 4.15
N ILE A 102 3.39 -4.59 4.67
CA ILE A 102 3.06 -3.26 4.14
C ILE A 102 3.39 -3.18 2.65
N ARG A 103 4.60 -3.58 2.24
CA ARG A 103 5.00 -3.59 0.82
C ARG A 103 4.15 -4.54 -0.03
N LYS A 104 3.77 -5.70 0.52
CA LYS A 104 2.90 -6.66 -0.16
C LYS A 104 1.53 -6.05 -0.43
N TYR A 105 0.87 -5.53 0.60
CA TYR A 105 -0.51 -5.03 0.51
C TYR A 105 -0.62 -3.67 -0.19
N GLN A 106 0.45 -2.88 -0.23
CA GLN A 106 0.48 -1.66 -1.05
C GLN A 106 0.65 -1.96 -2.55
N LYS A 107 1.15 -3.16 -2.92
CA LYS A 107 1.32 -3.56 -4.32
C LYS A 107 0.07 -4.25 -4.88
N SER A 108 -0.70 -4.94 -4.03
CA SER A 108 -1.93 -5.61 -4.41
C SER A 108 -3.16 -4.74 -4.17
N THR A 109 -4.27 -5.09 -4.83
CA THR A 109 -5.60 -4.49 -4.64
C THR A 109 -6.61 -5.53 -4.18
N GLU A 110 -6.14 -6.59 -3.50
CA GLU A 110 -7.00 -7.65 -2.98
C GLU A 110 -7.80 -7.15 -1.76
N LEU A 111 -9.06 -7.56 -1.66
CA LEU A 111 -9.87 -7.29 -0.48
C LEU A 111 -9.34 -8.08 0.71
N LEU A 112 -9.12 -7.40 1.83
CA LEU A 112 -8.51 -7.96 3.03
C LEU A 112 -9.55 -8.52 4.01
N ILE A 113 -10.78 -8.02 3.96
CA ILE A 113 -11.87 -8.53 4.80
C ILE A 113 -12.48 -9.77 4.13
N ARG A 114 -12.69 -10.83 4.91
CA ARG A 114 -13.34 -12.04 4.39
C ARG A 114 -14.78 -11.74 3.98
N LYS A 115 -15.18 -12.18 2.78
CA LYS A 115 -16.49 -11.86 2.18
C LYS A 115 -17.70 -12.32 3.01
N LEU A 116 -17.68 -13.54 3.55
CA LEU A 116 -18.82 -14.09 4.31
C LEU A 116 -19.13 -13.34 5.61
N PRO A 117 -18.17 -13.05 6.51
CA PRO A 117 -18.47 -12.27 7.71
C PRO A 117 -18.88 -10.82 7.38
N PHE A 118 -18.27 -10.19 6.37
CA PHE A 118 -18.69 -8.85 5.93
C PHE A 118 -20.14 -8.85 5.44
N GLN A 119 -20.52 -9.85 4.63
CA GLN A 119 -21.90 -10.00 4.18
C GLN A 119 -22.89 -10.19 5.35
N ARG A 120 -22.51 -10.96 6.39
CA ARG A 120 -23.37 -11.13 7.58
C ARG A 120 -23.56 -9.80 8.30
N LEU A 121 -22.49 -9.03 8.50
CA LEU A 121 -22.55 -7.72 9.11
C LEU A 121 -23.44 -6.74 8.33
N VAL A 122 -23.32 -6.70 7.00
CA VAL A 122 -24.17 -5.84 6.15
C VAL A 122 -25.65 -6.19 6.32
N ARG A 123 -25.98 -7.49 6.40
CA ARG A 123 -27.36 -7.95 6.59
C ARG A 123 -27.89 -7.68 8.00
N GLU A 124 -27.04 -7.82 9.01
CA GLU A 124 -27.36 -7.47 10.40
C GLU A 124 -27.75 -6.00 10.52
N ILE A 125 -26.87 -5.09 10.05
CA ILE A 125 -27.13 -3.64 10.08
C ILE A 125 -28.38 -3.29 9.28
N ALA A 126 -28.56 -3.88 8.09
CA ALA A 126 -29.71 -3.58 7.24
C ALA A 126 -31.04 -4.03 7.86
N HIS A 127 -31.02 -5.10 8.65
CA HIS A 127 -32.21 -5.61 9.32
C HIS A 127 -32.77 -4.63 10.35
N ASP A 128 -31.89 -3.87 11.03
CA ASP A 128 -32.29 -2.84 11.99
C ASP A 128 -33.08 -1.68 11.35
N PHE A 129 -32.92 -1.46 10.04
CA PHE A 129 -33.64 -0.41 9.31
C PHE A 129 -34.91 -0.92 8.63
N LYS A 130 -34.83 -2.08 7.98
CA LYS A 130 -35.97 -2.68 7.27
C LYS A 130 -35.83 -4.20 7.18
N THR A 131 -36.87 -4.89 7.63
CA THR A 131 -36.97 -6.34 7.48
C THR A 131 -37.16 -6.70 5.99
N ASP A 132 -36.68 -7.89 5.59
CA ASP A 132 -36.87 -8.47 4.25
C ASP A 132 -36.14 -7.82 3.06
N LEU A 133 -35.02 -7.15 3.31
CA LEU A 133 -34.15 -6.62 2.24
C LEU A 133 -33.38 -7.74 1.51
N ARG A 134 -33.44 -7.72 0.17
CA ARG A 134 -32.64 -8.58 -0.72
C ARG A 134 -31.47 -7.78 -1.27
N PHE A 135 -30.27 -8.33 -1.13
CA PHE A 135 -29.03 -7.73 -1.62
C PHE A 135 -28.58 -8.40 -2.91
N GLN A 136 -28.21 -7.59 -3.90
CA GLN A 136 -27.45 -8.04 -5.06
C GLN A 136 -26.00 -8.36 -4.64
N SER A 137 -25.37 -9.34 -5.29
CA SER A 137 -23.97 -9.71 -5.02
C SER A 137 -22.99 -8.57 -5.31
N SER A 138 -23.24 -7.79 -6.36
CA SER A 138 -22.45 -6.59 -6.69
C SER A 138 -22.61 -5.48 -5.65
N ALA A 139 -23.81 -5.29 -5.09
CA ALA A 139 -24.04 -4.28 -4.05
C ALA A 139 -23.22 -4.57 -2.79
N VAL A 140 -23.18 -5.83 -2.34
CA VAL A 140 -22.35 -6.23 -1.19
C VAL A 140 -20.87 -6.04 -1.49
N SER A 141 -20.43 -6.33 -2.72
CA SER A 141 -19.04 -6.14 -3.13
C SER A 141 -18.66 -4.65 -3.17
N ALA A 142 -19.53 -3.80 -3.69
CA ALA A 142 -19.33 -2.34 -3.72
C ALA A 142 -19.26 -1.74 -2.32
N LEU A 143 -20.13 -2.19 -1.40
CA LEU A 143 -20.06 -1.80 0.01
C LEU A 143 -18.73 -2.20 0.65
N GLN A 144 -18.21 -3.39 0.30
CA GLN A 144 -16.94 -3.86 0.82
C GLN A 144 -15.77 -3.03 0.29
N GLU A 145 -15.73 -2.76 -1.02
CA GLU A 145 -14.71 -1.92 -1.64
C GLU A 145 -14.68 -0.52 -1.03
N ALA A 146 -15.86 0.10 -0.86
CA ALA A 146 -15.97 1.42 -0.24
C ALA A 146 -15.52 1.42 1.23
N ALA A 147 -15.92 0.39 2.00
CA ALA A 147 -15.55 0.27 3.41
C ALA A 147 -14.04 0.08 3.60
N GLU A 148 -13.41 -0.80 2.82
CA GLU A 148 -11.97 -1.03 2.89
C GLU A 148 -11.17 0.19 2.44
N ALA A 149 -11.59 0.86 1.35
CA ALA A 149 -10.97 2.10 0.90
C ALA A 149 -11.02 3.21 1.97
N TYR A 150 -12.17 3.36 2.64
CA TYR A 150 -12.33 4.31 3.74
C TYR A 150 -11.40 3.98 4.92
N LEU A 151 -11.33 2.71 5.33
CA LEU A 151 -10.48 2.29 6.45
C LEU A 151 -8.99 2.47 6.13
N VAL A 152 -8.54 2.15 4.92
CA VAL A 152 -7.15 2.38 4.48
C VAL A 152 -6.81 3.86 4.57
N GLY A 153 -7.64 4.73 3.98
CA GLY A 153 -7.44 6.17 4.05
C GLY A 153 -7.43 6.69 5.49
N LEU A 154 -8.30 6.18 6.36
CA LEU A 154 -8.32 6.58 7.77
C LEU A 154 -7.03 6.14 8.51
N PHE A 155 -6.49 4.96 8.19
CA PHE A 155 -5.23 4.49 8.78
C PHE A 155 -4.00 5.27 8.30
N GLU A 156 -4.01 5.81 7.07
CA GLU A 156 -2.97 6.70 6.58
C GLU A 156 -2.89 7.97 7.44
N ASP A 157 -4.03 8.65 7.66
CA ASP A 157 -4.09 9.85 8.51
C ASP A 157 -3.76 9.55 9.98
N THR A 158 -4.26 8.42 10.47
CA THR A 158 -3.97 7.95 11.84
C THR A 158 -2.47 7.71 12.02
N ASN A 159 -1.81 7.17 11.01
CA ASN A 159 -0.36 6.95 11.03
C ASN A 159 0.40 8.29 11.04
N LEU A 160 -0.03 9.28 10.26
CA LEU A 160 0.54 10.64 10.32
C LEU A 160 0.38 11.27 11.71
N CYS A 161 -0.78 11.09 12.35
CA CYS A 161 -1.02 11.55 13.72
C CYS A 161 -0.11 10.87 14.75
N ALA A 162 0.16 9.57 14.60
CA ALA A 162 1.09 8.85 15.47
C ALA A 162 2.53 9.36 15.32
N ILE A 163 2.98 9.56 14.07
CA ILE A 163 4.32 10.08 13.75
C ILE A 163 4.49 11.51 14.24
N HIS A 164 3.43 12.33 14.19
CA HIS A 164 3.46 13.71 14.68
C HIS A 164 3.92 13.82 16.15
N VAL A 165 3.57 12.84 16.99
CA VAL A 165 4.02 12.75 18.39
C VAL A 165 5.15 11.73 18.61
N LYS A 166 5.93 11.44 17.57
CA LYS A 166 7.13 10.58 17.60
C LYS A 166 6.86 9.11 17.98
N ARG A 167 5.69 8.57 17.66
CA ARG A 167 5.34 7.15 17.84
C ARG A 167 5.26 6.42 16.50
N VAL A 168 5.50 5.11 16.55
CA VAL A 168 5.32 4.19 15.40
C VAL A 168 4.04 3.36 15.55
N THR A 169 3.56 3.17 16.79
CA THR A 169 2.32 2.44 17.07
C THR A 169 1.13 3.40 17.10
N ILE A 170 0.16 3.15 16.23
CA ILE A 170 -1.13 3.85 16.23
C ILE A 170 -1.95 3.51 17.47
N MET A 171 -2.70 4.49 17.97
CA MET A 171 -3.53 4.39 19.16
C MET A 171 -4.95 4.92 18.90
N PRO A 172 -5.96 4.57 19.72
CA PRO A 172 -7.32 5.07 19.53
C PRO A 172 -7.44 6.59 19.50
N LYS A 173 -6.60 7.31 20.25
CA LYS A 173 -6.52 8.78 20.23
C LYS A 173 -6.10 9.35 18.87
N ASP A 174 -5.31 8.61 18.10
CA ASP A 174 -4.87 9.02 16.77
C ASP A 174 -6.04 8.93 15.77
N ILE A 175 -6.86 7.89 15.89
CA ILE A 175 -8.07 7.71 15.08
C ILE A 175 -9.10 8.80 15.41
N GLN A 176 -9.30 9.07 16.71
CA GLN A 176 -10.20 10.13 17.16
C GLN A 176 -9.76 11.51 16.64
N LEU A 177 -8.45 11.79 16.66
CA LEU A 177 -7.89 13.02 16.12
C LEU A 177 -8.08 13.11 14.61
N ALA A 178 -7.75 12.05 13.87
CA ALA A 178 -7.92 12.00 12.41
C ALA A 178 -9.38 12.25 11.99
N ARG A 179 -10.33 11.54 12.60
CA ARG A 179 -11.78 11.74 12.34
C ARG A 179 -12.25 13.15 12.69
N ARG A 180 -11.72 13.73 13.76
CA ARG A 180 -12.04 15.11 14.16
C ARG A 180 -11.55 16.13 13.14
N ILE A 181 -10.36 15.94 12.58
CA ILE A 181 -9.79 16.83 11.56
C ILE A 181 -10.55 16.69 10.24
N ARG A 182 -10.95 15.47 9.86
CA ARG A 182 -11.76 15.21 8.65
C ARG A 182 -13.18 15.80 8.71
N GLY A 183 -13.66 16.17 9.89
CA GLY A 183 -15.04 16.65 10.07
C GLY A 183 -16.09 15.52 10.13
N GLU A 184 -15.66 14.27 10.28
CA GLU A 184 -16.54 13.08 10.35
C GLU A 184 -17.18 12.88 11.74
N ARG A 185 -17.45 13.99 12.43
CA ARG A 185 -18.12 13.97 13.72
C ARG A 185 -19.60 13.66 13.53
N ALA A 186 -20.04 12.61 14.24
CA ALA A 186 -21.38 12.57 14.79
C ALA A 186 -21.48 13.61 15.93
#